data_AF-A0A226QP87-F1
#
_entry.id   AF-A0A226QP87-F1
#
_cell.length_a   1.000
_cell.length_b   1.000
_cell.length_c   1.000
_cell.angle_alpha   90.00
_cell.angle_beta   90.00
_cell.angle_gamma   90.00
#
_symmetry.space_group_name_H-M   'P 1'
#
loop_
_entity.id
_entity.type
_entity.pdbx_description
1 polymer ?
#
loop_
_entity_poly.entity_id
_entity_poly.type
_entity_poly.pdbx_seq_one_letter_code
_entity_poly.pdbx_strand_id
1 'polypeptide(L)' 'MKKHITLFIWGLVVLIAFCLNLFGLMHLIPLFITMPLLFVSIFGFLATWNSRNQFKGFYQKRMWQ' A
#
# COMPACT_ATOMS: atom_id res chain seq x y z
N MET A 1 3.32 -17.20 -4.47
CA MET A 1 4.31 -16.44 -5.28
C MET A 1 3.87 -15.00 -5.58
N LYS A 2 2.68 -14.75 -6.16
CA LYS A 2 2.22 -13.39 -6.50
C LYS A 2 2.20 -12.39 -5.32
N LYS A 3 1.77 -12.83 -4.12
CA LYS A 3 1.70 -11.96 -2.93
C LYS A 3 3.05 -11.40 -2.47
N HIS A 4 4.12 -12.19 -2.53
CA HIS A 4 5.46 -11.73 -2.17
C HIS A 4 5.98 -10.66 -3.15
N ILE A 5 5.67 -10.84 -4.44
CA ILE A 5 5.99 -9.86 -5.48
C ILE A 5 5.20 -8.56 -5.25
N THR A 6 3.91 -8.65 -4.95
CA THR A 6 3.08 -7.48 -4.63
C THR A 6 3.60 -6.72 -3.41
N LEU A 7 4.02 -7.44 -2.35
CA LEU A 7 4.61 -6.82 -1.16
C LEU A 7 5.96 -6.16 -1.45
N PHE A 8 6.79 -6.78 -2.29
CA PHE A 8 8.07 -6.21 -2.72
C PHE A 8 7.87 -4.92 -3.53
N ILE A 9 6.90 -4.89 -4.45
CA ILE A 9 6.55 -3.69 -5.22
C ILE A 9 6.08 -2.56 -4.30
N TRP A 10 5.18 -2.84 -3.36
CA TRP A 10 4.74 -1.81 -2.40
C TRP A 10 5.88 -1.33 -1.51
N GLY A 11 6.81 -2.20 -1.10
CA GLY A 11 8.01 -1.81 -0.37
C GLY A 11 8.89 -0.84 -1.16
N LEU A 12 9.10 -1.09 -2.45
CA LEU A 12 9.80 -0.17 -3.35
C LEU A 12 9.07 1.17 -3.49
N VAL A 13 7.75 1.16 -3.62
CA VAL A 13 6.93 2.39 -3.71
C VAL A 13 7.05 3.23 -2.44
N VAL A 14 7.01 2.60 -1.26
CA VAL A 14 7.21 3.28 0.04
C VAL A 14 8.61 3.88 0.12
N LEU A 15 9.65 3.14 -0.32
CA LEU A 15 11.02 3.64 -0.34
C LEU A 15 11.17 4.88 -1.22
N ILE A 16 10.59 4.86 -2.43
CA ILE A 16 10.63 6.00 -3.36
C ILE A 16 9.87 7.20 -2.78
N ALA A 17 8.67 6.96 -2.22
CA ALA A 17 7.88 8.01 -1.59
C ALA A 17 8.59 8.62 -0.36
N PHE A 18 9.34 7.82 0.40
CA PHE A 18 10.18 8.29 1.50
C PHE A 18 11.31 9.20 1.00
N CYS A 19 12.03 8.81 -0.04
CA CYS A 19 13.04 9.66 -0.66
C CYS A 19 12.46 10.98 -1.20
N LEU A 20 11.28 10.94 -1.84
CA LEU A 20 10.57 12.14 -2.28
C LEU A 20 10.13 13.02 -1.11
N ASN A 21 9.76 12.42 0.02
CA ASN A 21 9.40 13.17 1.22
C ASN A 21 10.62 13.89 1.82
N LEU A 22 11.80 13.27 1.80
CA LEU A 22 13.07 13.94 2.18
C LEU A 22 13.34 15.17 1.30
N PHE A 23 13.10 15.08 -0.02
CA PHE A 23 13.21 16.26 -0.90
C PHE A 23 12.16 17.33 -0.58
N GLY A 24 10.95 16.93 -0.18
CA GLY A 24 9.94 17.86 0.32
C GLY A 24 10.39 18.57 1.60
N LEU A 25 11.06 17.85 2.49
CA LEU A 25 11.64 18.40 3.73
C LEU A 25 12.74 19.44 3.45
N MET A 26 13.47 19.27 2.33
CA MET A 26 14.45 20.23 1.82
C MET A 26 13.82 21.44 1.10
N HIS A 27 12.49 21.60 1.14
CA HIS A 27 11.73 22.64 0.42
C HIS A 27 11.87 22.62 -1.11
N LEU A 28 12.37 21.54 -1.73
CA LEU A 28 12.39 21.41 -3.20
C LEU A 28 10.98 21.17 -3.77
N ILE A 29 10.11 20.55 -2.98
CA ILE A 29 8.73 20.19 -3.34
C ILE A 29 7.84 20.57 -2.15
N PRO A 30 6.59 21.02 -2.35
CA PRO A 30 5.68 21.29 -1.25
C PRO A 30 5.48 20.05 -0.37
N LEU A 31 5.78 20.18 0.93
CA LEU A 31 5.54 19.15 1.95
C LEU A 31 4.09 18.66 1.98
N PHE A 32 3.16 19.54 1.63
CA PHE A 32 1.74 19.22 1.52
C PHE A 32 1.43 18.16 0.46
N ILE A 33 2.29 17.97 -0.55
CA ILE A 33 2.10 16.96 -1.60
C ILE A 33 2.83 15.66 -1.24
N THR A 34 4.05 15.78 -0.71
CA THR A 34 4.88 14.61 -0.38
C THR A 34 4.36 13.85 0.84
N MET A 35 3.70 14.52 1.79
CA MET A 35 3.09 13.88 2.97
C MET A 35 1.90 12.97 2.64
N PRO A 36 0.86 13.42 1.91
CA PRO A 36 -0.23 12.55 1.46
C PRO A 36 0.27 11.41 0.58
N LEU A 37 1.27 11.66 -0.29
CA LEU A 37 1.85 10.63 -1.13
C LEU A 37 2.46 9.50 -0.29
N LEU A 38 3.28 9.86 0.71
CA LEU A 38 3.89 8.91 1.63
C LEU A 38 2.82 8.16 2.45
N PHE A 39 1.78 8.85 2.89
CA PHE A 39 0.65 8.23 3.59
C PHE A 39 -0.05 7.17 2.74
N VAL A 40 -0.39 7.47 1.48
CA VAL A 40 -1.04 6.52 0.57
C VAL A 40 -0.13 5.32 0.28
N SER A 41 1.17 5.56 0.10
CA SER A 41 2.14 4.48 -0.12
C SER A 41 2.19 3.51 1.07
N ILE A 42 2.28 4.02 2.30
CA ILE A 42 2.29 3.20 3.51
C ILE A 42 0.94 2.52 3.70
N PHE A 43 -0.17 3.23 3.50
CA PHE A 43 -1.51 2.68 3.63
C PHE A 43 -1.74 1.52 2.66
N GLY A 44 -1.34 1.65 1.40
CA GLY A 44 -1.45 0.58 0.41
C GLY A 44 -0.55 -0.62 0.72
N PHE A 45 0.65 -0.39 1.27
CA PHE A 45 1.51 -1.47 1.78
C PHE A 45 0.84 -2.22 2.93
N LEU A 46 0.32 -1.50 3.94
CA LEU A 46 -0.40 -2.09 5.07
C LEU A 46 -1.68 -2.81 4.61
N ALA A 47 -2.45 -2.23 3.69
CA ALA A 47 -3.68 -2.84 3.18
C ALA A 47 -3.37 -4.17 2.46
N THR A 48 -2.32 -4.19 1.64
CA THR A 48 -1.87 -5.41 0.95
C THR A 48 -1.35 -6.45 1.94
N TRP A 49 -0.62 -6.02 2.97
CA TRP A 49 -0.15 -6.88 4.05
C TRP A 49 -1.31 -7.48 4.86
N ASN A 50 -2.28 -6.64 5.24
CA ASN A 50 -3.45 -7.01 6.03
C ASN A 50 -4.44 -7.90 5.26
N SER A 51 -4.47 -7.80 3.92
CA SER A 51 -5.29 -8.67 3.06
C SER A 51 -4.93 -10.17 3.17
N ARG A 52 -3.83 -10.51 3.85
CA ARG A 52 -3.46 -11.90 4.12
C ARG A 52 -4.46 -12.65 5.02
N ASN A 53 -5.11 -11.96 5.95
CA ASN A 53 -5.95 -12.59 6.98
C ASN A 53 -7.43 -12.18 6.92
N GLN A 54 -7.89 -11.64 5.78
CA GLN A 54 -9.31 -11.30 5.63
C GLN A 54 -10.15 -12.56 5.43
N PHE A 55 -11.21 -12.70 6.23
CA PHE A 55 -12.24 -13.72 6.05
C PHE A 55 -12.87 -13.53 4.67
N LYS A 56 -12.75 -14.53 3.79
CA LYS A 56 -13.21 -14.45 2.40
C LYS A 56 -14.73 -14.59 2.22
N GLY A 57 -15.49 -14.51 3.31
CA GLY A 57 -16.88 -14.91 3.33
C GLY A 57 -17.04 -16.44 3.29
N PHE A 58 -18.24 -16.92 3.63
CA PHE A 58 -18.62 -18.27 3.29
C PHE A 58 -18.89 -18.33 1.79
N TYR A 59 -18.33 -19.32 1.09
CA TYR A 59 -18.77 -19.62 -0.27
C TYR A 59 -20.25 -19.98 -0.17
N GLN A 60 -21.13 -19.04 -0.52
CA GLN A 60 -22.55 -19.32 -0.64
C GLN A 60 -22.69 -20.25 -1.84
N LYS A 61 -22.58 -21.56 -1.59
CA LYS A 61 -23.00 -22.58 -2.52
C LYS A 61 -24.48 -22.31 -2.71
N ARG A 62 -24.80 -21.69 -3.84
CA ARG A 62 -26.16 -21.34 -4.21
C ARG A 62 -26.91 -22.66 -4.38
N MET A 63 -27.52 -23.12 -3.29
CA MET A 63 -28.45 -24.25 -3.29
C MET A 63 -29.77 -23.71 -3.85
N TRP A 64 -29.84 -23.55 -5.18
CA TRP A 64 -31.13 -23.64 -5.84
C TRP A 64 -31.38 -25.14 -6.03
N GLN A 65 -32.20 -25.69 -5.14
CA GLN A 65 -33.14 -26.73 -5.53
C GLN A 65 -34.25 -26.10 -6.38
#